data_AF-A0A1S3QV33-F1
#
_entry.id   AF-A0A1S3QV33-F1
#
_cell.length_a   1.000
_cell.length_b   1.000
_cell.length_c   1.000
_cell.angle_alpha   90.00
_cell.angle_beta   90.00
_cell.angle_gamma   90.00
#
_symmetry.space_group_name_H-M   'P 1'
#
loop_
_entity.id
_entity.type
_entity.pdbx_description
1 polymer ?
#
loop_
_entity_poly.entity_id
_entity_poly.type
_entity_poly.pdbx_seq_one_letter_code
_entity_poly.pdbx_strand_id
1 'polypeptide(L)'
;MVKATAQLQEKICSHHDKLLEVYCRTDQQCICYLCTMDEHKGHDTVSAAAERTEKQRQLGMSQQKVQQRFQEREKELKELQQAVESFKVSIVDQRRHTISPVSSSQRERERERRGAPIQSH
;
A
#
# COMPACT_ATOMS: atom_id res chain seq x y z
N MET A 1 3.78 -6.51 -41.53
CA MET A 1 2.65 -5.57 -41.70
C MET A 1 1.35 -6.11 -41.03
N VAL A 2 1.43 -6.67 -39.81
CA VAL A 2 0.35 -7.56 -39.28
C VAL A 2 -0.23 -7.12 -37.92
N LYS A 3 0.42 -6.19 -37.20
CA LYS A 3 -0.02 -5.81 -35.84
C LYS A 3 -1.24 -4.88 -35.82
N ALA A 4 -1.33 -3.98 -36.79
CA ALA A 4 -2.47 -3.05 -36.90
C ALA A 4 -3.77 -3.78 -37.27
N THR A 5 -3.70 -4.82 -38.11
CA THR A 5 -4.84 -5.63 -38.53
C THR A 5 -5.40 -6.50 -37.40
N ALA A 6 -4.55 -7.07 -36.55
CA ALA A 6 -5.00 -7.83 -35.37
C ALA A 6 -5.78 -6.95 -34.37
N GLN A 7 -5.28 -5.74 -34.09
CA GLN A 7 -5.96 -4.78 -33.20
C GLN A 7 -7.28 -4.24 -33.77
N LEU A 8 -7.45 -4.29 -35.09
CA LEU A 8 -8.70 -3.95 -35.75
C LEU A 8 -9.71 -5.11 -35.63
N GLN A 9 -9.27 -6.36 -35.79
CA GLN A 9 -10.14 -7.54 -35.64
C GLN A 9 -10.74 -7.67 -34.24
N GLU A 10 -10.00 -7.33 -33.19
CA GLU A 10 -10.49 -7.33 -31.80
C GLU A 10 -11.67 -6.33 -31.57
N LYS A 11 -11.89 -5.40 -32.49
CA LYS A 11 -12.98 -4.40 -32.40
C LYS A 11 -14.19 -4.76 -33.25
N ILE A 12 -14.20 -5.93 -33.89
CA ILE A 12 -15.26 -6.40 -34.75
C ILE A 12 -16.00 -7.55 -34.07
N CYS A 13 -17.32 -7.49 -34.06
CA CYS A 13 -18.19 -8.56 -33.60
C CYS A 13 -18.02 -9.79 -34.49
N SER A 14 -17.68 -10.93 -33.88
CA SER A 14 -17.52 -12.23 -34.54
C SER A 14 -18.79 -12.74 -35.21
N HIS A 15 -19.97 -12.36 -34.71
CA HIS A 15 -21.26 -12.86 -35.21
C HIS A 15 -21.83 -12.01 -36.35
N HIS A 16 -21.58 -10.70 -36.29
CA HIS A 16 -22.28 -9.73 -37.14
C HIS A 16 -21.37 -8.96 -38.10
N ASP A 17 -20.05 -9.09 -37.94
CA ASP A 17 -19.05 -8.34 -38.72
C ASP A 17 -19.32 -6.82 -38.68
N LYS A 18 -19.53 -6.30 -37.46
CA LYS A 18 -19.81 -4.89 -37.15
C LYS A 18 -18.94 -4.43 -35.99
N LEU A 19 -18.65 -3.14 -35.91
CA LEU A 19 -17.85 -2.57 -34.83
C LEU A 19 -18.52 -2.76 -33.46
N LEU A 20 -17.70 -3.02 -32.45
CA LEU A 20 -18.10 -3.13 -31.04
C LEU A 20 -18.23 -1.74 -30.40
N GLU A 21 -19.31 -1.04 -30.72
CA GLU A 21 -19.55 0.35 -30.31
C GLU A 21 -20.46 0.49 -29.08
N VAL A 22 -21.04 -0.61 -28.62
CA VAL A 22 -21.94 -0.66 -27.46
C VAL A 22 -21.27 -1.45 -26.35
N TYR A 23 -21.49 -1.08 -25.10
CA TYR A 23 -21.07 -1.83 -23.94
C TYR A 23 -22.31 -2.32 -23.18
N CYS A 24 -22.41 -3.63 -22.99
CA CYS A 24 -23.42 -4.24 -22.13
C CYS A 24 -22.89 -4.27 -20.70
N ARG A 25 -23.58 -3.58 -19.78
CA ARG A 25 -23.22 -3.53 -18.36
C ARG A 25 -23.61 -4.79 -17.62
N THR A 26 -24.72 -5.41 -18.00
CA THR A 26 -25.18 -6.68 -17.44
C THR A 26 -24.13 -7.77 -17.62
N ASP A 27 -23.59 -7.91 -18.83
CA ASP A 27 -22.61 -8.95 -19.17
C ASP A 27 -21.16 -8.46 -19.16
N GLN A 28 -20.95 -7.17 -18.93
CA GLN A 28 -19.65 -6.50 -18.86
C GLN A 28 -18.76 -6.69 -20.11
N GLN A 29 -19.35 -6.54 -21.31
CA GLN A 29 -18.66 -6.76 -22.57
C GLN A 29 -19.00 -5.70 -23.63
N CYS A 30 -18.05 -5.47 -24.55
CA CYS A 30 -18.28 -4.67 -25.74
C CYS A 30 -18.99 -5.54 -26.80
N ILE A 31 -20.09 -5.04 -27.34
CA ILE A 31 -20.95 -5.71 -28.33
C ILE A 31 -21.23 -4.74 -29.51
N CYS A 32 -21.72 -5.26 -30.63
CA CYS A 32 -22.18 -4.41 -31.72
C CYS A 32 -23.67 -4.06 -31.54
N TYR A 33 -24.18 -3.13 -32.36
CA TYR A 33 -25.59 -2.72 -32.29
C TYR A 33 -26.57 -3.88 -32.57
N LEU A 34 -26.25 -4.84 -33.45
CA LEU A 34 -27.13 -5.96 -33.74
C LEU A 34 -27.30 -6.90 -32.54
N CYS A 35 -26.23 -7.15 -31.80
CA CYS A 35 -26.25 -7.91 -30.54
C CYS A 35 -27.24 -7.33 -29.52
N THR A 36 -27.46 -6.00 -29.50
CA THR A 36 -28.41 -5.36 -28.58
C THR A 36 -29.87 -5.74 -28.87
N MET A 37 -30.17 -6.15 -30.10
CA MET A 37 -31.51 -6.52 -30.54
C MET A 37 -31.76 -8.03 -30.48
N ASP A 38 -30.70 -8.82 -30.23
CA ASP A 38 -30.71 -10.28 -30.23
C ASP A 38 -30.31 -10.81 -28.84
N GLU A 39 -29.11 -11.39 -28.68
CA GLU A 39 -28.63 -12.00 -27.44
C GLU A 39 -28.69 -11.06 -26.21
N HIS A 40 -28.47 -9.76 -26.39
CA HIS A 40 -28.45 -8.77 -25.30
C HIS A 40 -29.73 -7.94 -25.22
N LYS A 41 -30.84 -8.44 -25.78
CA LYS A 41 -32.11 -7.72 -25.77
C LYS A 41 -32.61 -7.51 -24.35
N GLY A 42 -32.80 -6.25 -23.97
CA GLY A 42 -33.27 -5.84 -22.65
C GLY A 42 -32.18 -5.74 -21.58
N HIS A 43 -30.91 -5.97 -21.92
CA HIS A 43 -29.80 -5.73 -21.00
C HIS A 43 -29.52 -4.23 -20.85
N ASP A 44 -28.90 -3.85 -19.73
CA ASP A 44 -28.40 -2.49 -19.55
C ASP A 44 -27.24 -2.27 -20.51
N THR A 45 -27.41 -1.33 -21.45
CA THR A 45 -26.44 -1.05 -22.49
C THR A 45 -26.21 0.45 -22.62
N VAL A 46 -24.96 0.81 -22.89
CA VAL A 46 -24.52 2.19 -23.12
C VAL A 46 -23.53 2.23 -24.28
N SER A 47 -23.15 3.40 -24.79
CA SER A 47 -22.07 3.44 -25.78
C SER A 47 -20.73 3.03 -25.14
N ALA A 48 -19.90 2.30 -25.89
CA ALA A 48 -18.58 1.89 -25.43
C ALA A 48 -17.65 3.09 -25.16
N ALA A 49 -17.90 4.24 -25.79
CA ALA A 49 -17.20 5.48 -25.50
C ALA A 49 -17.61 6.06 -24.14
N ALA A 50 -18.91 6.13 -23.84
CA ALA A 50 -19.40 6.63 -22.56
C ALA A 50 -18.91 5.76 -21.39
N GLU A 51 -19.01 4.43 -21.54
CA GLU A 51 -18.52 3.51 -20.51
C GLU A 51 -17.00 3.63 -20.30
N ARG A 52 -16.22 3.78 -21.38
CA ARG A 52 -14.77 4.01 -21.25
C ARG A 52 -14.45 5.27 -20.45
N THR A 53 -15.14 6.38 -20.73
CA THR A 53 -14.96 7.63 -19.99
C THR A 53 -15.25 7.43 -18.51
N GLU A 54 -16.35 6.75 -18.19
CA GLU A 54 -16.74 6.49 -16.80
C GLU A 54 -15.74 5.57 -16.09
N LYS A 55 -15.34 4.46 -16.70
CA LYS A 55 -14.32 3.56 -16.14
C LYS A 55 -12.97 4.25 -15.97
N GLN A 56 -12.55 5.07 -16.94
CA GLN A 56 -11.31 5.84 -16.85
C GLN A 56 -11.34 6.83 -15.67
N ARG A 57 -12.48 7.50 -15.45
CA ARG A 57 -12.70 8.39 -14.31
C ARG A 57 -12.61 7.63 -12.98
N GLN A 58 -13.27 6.48 -12.88
CA GLN A 58 -13.23 5.63 -11.68
C GLN A 58 -11.81 5.11 -11.39
N LEU A 59 -11.09 4.67 -12.42
CA LEU A 59 -9.69 4.26 -12.30
C LEU A 59 -8.80 5.40 -11.80
N GLY A 60 -8.98 6.61 -12.34
CA GLY A 60 -8.26 7.80 -11.88
C GLY A 60 -8.50 8.10 -10.40
N MET A 61 -9.75 8.05 -9.93
CA MET A 61 -10.07 8.22 -8.51
C MET A 61 -9.45 7.12 -7.63
N SER A 62 -9.51 5.87 -8.09
CA SER A 62 -8.89 4.75 -7.36
C SER A 62 -7.38 4.92 -7.25
N GLN A 63 -6.72 5.34 -8.33
CA GLN A 63 -5.28 5.61 -8.35
C GLN A 63 -4.91 6.73 -7.36
N GLN A 64 -5.66 7.83 -7.35
CA GLN A 64 -5.47 8.92 -6.39
C GLN A 64 -5.59 8.43 -4.95
N LYS A 65 -6.60 7.61 -4.65
CA LYS A 65 -6.80 7.05 -3.31
C LYS A 65 -5.65 6.13 -2.88
N VAL A 66 -5.13 5.32 -3.80
CA VAL A 66 -3.95 4.48 -3.53
C VAL A 66 -2.72 5.34 -3.25
N GLN A 67 -2.50 6.39 -4.03
CA GLN A 67 -1.37 7.31 -3.85
C GLN A 67 -1.45 8.06 -2.51
N GLN A 68 -2.63 8.53 -2.12
CA GLN A 68 -2.84 9.18 -0.83
C GLN A 68 -2.51 8.23 0.33
N ARG A 69 -3.04 7.00 0.29
CA ARG A 69 -2.76 5.99 1.30
C ARG A 69 -1.26 5.64 1.37
N PHE A 70 -0.59 5.61 0.23
CA PHE A 70 0.85 5.37 0.19
C PHE A 70 1.61 6.49 0.93
N GLN A 71 1.31 7.76 0.63
CA GLN A 71 1.93 8.91 1.31
C GLN A 71 1.66 8.93 2.82
N GLU A 72 0.43 8.60 3.24
CA GLU A 72 0.08 8.46 4.65
C GLU A 72 0.94 7.39 5.33
N ARG A 73 1.11 6.22 4.70
CA ARG A 73 1.95 5.14 5.23
C ARG A 73 3.43 5.50 5.27
N GLU A 74 3.95 6.24 4.30
CA GLU A 74 5.32 6.76 4.35
C GLU A 74 5.53 7.71 5.54
N LYS A 75 4.54 8.56 5.82
CA LYS A 75 4.57 9.46 6.98
C LYS A 75 4.54 8.67 8.30
N GLU A 76 3.61 7.74 8.45
CA GLU A 76 3.51 6.87 9.63
C GLU A 76 4.81 6.09 9.86
N LEU A 77 5.44 5.59 8.80
CA LEU A 77 6.71 4.86 8.90
C LEU A 77 7.83 5.77 9.43
N LYS A 78 7.90 7.02 8.96
CA LYS A 78 8.90 7.99 9.42
C LYS A 78 8.70 8.35 10.89
N GLU A 79 7.45 8.57 11.32
CA GLU A 79 7.12 8.83 12.72
C GLU A 79 7.50 7.65 13.62
N LEU A 80 7.20 6.43 13.18
CA LEU A 80 7.58 5.21 13.91
C LEU A 80 9.10 5.06 14.02
N GLN A 81 9.84 5.33 12.94
CA GLN A 81 11.30 5.31 12.96
C GLN A 81 11.88 6.31 13.98
N GLN A 82 11.34 7.53 14.03
CA GLN A 82 11.76 8.54 15.00
C GLN A 82 11.44 8.11 16.43
N ALA A 83 10.26 7.54 16.68
CA ALA A 83 9.88 7.04 18.01
C ALA A 83 10.81 5.93 18.48
N VAL A 84 11.16 4.97 17.59
CA VAL A 84 12.11 3.90 17.90
C VAL A 84 13.49 4.45 18.23
N GLU A 85 13.98 5.43 17.48
CA GLU A 85 15.29 6.02 17.74
C GLU A 85 15.33 6.81 19.06
N SER A 86 14.29 7.60 19.33
CA SER A 86 14.14 8.29 20.62
C SER A 86 14.11 7.33 21.80
N PHE A 87 13.40 6.20 21.65
CA PHE A 87 13.34 5.16 22.68
C PHE A 87 14.71 4.52 22.94
N LYS A 88 15.50 4.22 21.89
CA LYS A 88 16.87 3.72 22.05
C LYS A 88 17.76 4.69 22.82
N VAL A 89 17.72 5.97 22.48
CA VAL A 89 18.50 7.01 23.17
C VAL A 89 18.11 7.07 24.65
N SER A 90 16.81 7.07 24.95
CA SER A 90 16.30 7.07 26.32
C SER A 90 16.77 5.87 27.14
N ILE A 91 16.80 4.66 26.56
CA ILE A 91 17.35 3.47 27.23
C ILE A 91 18.83 3.64 27.57
N VAL A 92 19.63 4.16 26.63
CA VAL A 92 21.06 4.39 26.85
C VAL A 92 21.29 5.41 27.96
N ASP A 93 20.52 6.50 27.98
CA ASP A 93 20.59 7.51 29.03
C ASP A 93 20.14 6.96 30.38
N GLN A 94 19.04 6.21 30.44
CA GLN A 94 18.59 5.59 31.68
C GLN A 94 19.63 4.60 32.22
N ARG A 95 20.29 3.83 31.34
CA ARG A 95 21.40 2.94 31.72
C ARG A 95 22.57 3.72 32.32
N ARG A 96 22.93 4.87 31.74
CA ARG A 96 23.99 5.75 32.26
C ARG A 96 23.66 6.22 33.68
N HIS A 97 22.42 6.68 33.91
CA HIS A 97 21.99 7.24 35.19
C HIS A 97 21.77 6.19 36.29
N THR A 98 21.42 4.95 35.95
CA THR A 98 21.11 3.92 36.95
C THR A 98 22.27 2.96 37.21
N ILE A 99 22.95 2.47 36.16
CA ILE A 99 23.96 1.41 36.32
C ILE A 99 25.32 1.96 36.75
N SER A 100 25.72 3.12 36.23
CA SER A 100 27.03 3.71 36.53
C SER A 100 27.19 4.04 38.01
N PRO A 101 26.23 4.71 38.68
CA PRO A 101 26.35 5.05 40.10
C PRO A 101 26.35 3.81 41.00
N VAL A 102 25.51 2.82 40.70
CA VAL A 102 25.45 1.57 41.46
C VAL A 102 26.78 0.82 41.39
N SER A 103 27.39 0.76 40.20
CA SER A 103 28.68 0.11 40.00
C SER A 103 29.82 0.83 40.75
N SER A 104 29.83 2.17 40.78
CA SER A 104 30.82 2.93 41.55
C SER A 104 30.67 2.70 43.05
N SER A 105 29.45 2.76 43.58
CA SER A 105 29.22 2.53 45.01
C SER A 105 29.52 1.10 45.46
N GLN A 106 29.32 0.09 44.60
CA GLN A 106 29.75 -1.28 44.89
C GLN A 106 31.29 -1.39 44.95
N ARG A 107 32.01 -0.81 43.99
CA ARG A 107 33.48 -0.81 43.99
C ARG A 107 34.07 -0.11 45.21
N GLU A 108 33.45 0.98 45.67
CA GLU A 108 33.85 1.69 46.87
C GLU A 108 33.68 0.82 48.13
N ARG A 109 32.49 0.22 48.31
CA ARG A 109 32.22 -0.73 49.41
C ARG A 109 33.18 -1.93 49.43
N GLU A 110 33.57 -2.44 48.26
CA GLU A 110 34.53 -3.53 48.18
C GLU A 110 35.97 -3.12 48.56
N ARG A 111 36.36 -1.86 48.32
CA ARG A 111 37.67 -1.35 48.76
C ARG A 111 37.68 -1.18 50.28
N GLU A 112 36.61 -0.64 50.85
CA GLU A 112 36.46 -0.48 52.30
C GLU A 112 36.56 -1.84 53.02
N ARG A 113 35.89 -2.89 52.51
CA ARG A 113 36.00 -4.24 53.07
C ARG A 113 37.41 -4.83 53.00
N ARG A 114 38.15 -4.56 51.93
CA ARG A 114 39.54 -5.05 51.76
C ARG A 114 40.54 -4.30 52.65
N GLY A 115 40.25 -3.06 53.01
CA GLY A 115 41.08 -2.26 53.92
C GLY A 115 40.73 -2.42 55.40
N ALA A 116 39.64 -3.10 55.75
CA ALA A 116 39.22 -3.28 57.12
C ALA A 116 40.15 -4.26 57.88
N PRO A 117 40.63 -3.91 59.09
CA PRO A 117 41.52 -4.78 59.84
C PRO A 117 40.79 -6.05 60.29
N ILE A 118 41.43 -7.21 60.09
CA ILE A 118 40.91 -8.50 60.56
C ILE A 118 41.03 -8.51 62.08
N GLN A 119 39.89 -8.49 62.79
CA GLN A 119 39.88 -8.69 64.23
C GLN A 119 40.25 -10.16 64.51
N SER A 120 41.50 -10.38 64.92
CA SER A 120 41.97 -11.66 65.45
C SER A 120 41.55 -11.79 66.90
N HIS A 121 40.73 -12.81 67.19
CA HIS A 121 40.36 -13.23 68.54
C HIS A 121 41.52 -13.88 69.29
#